data_AF-A0A927EW14-F1
#
_entry.id   AF-A0A927EW14-F1
#
_cell.length_a   1.000
_cell.length_b   1.000
_cell.length_c   1.000
_cell.angle_alpha   90.00
_cell.angle_beta   90.00
_cell.angle_gamma   90.00
#
_symmetry.space_group_name_H-M   'P 1'
#
loop_
_entity.id
_entity.type
_entity.pdbx_description
1 polymer ?
#
loop_
_entity_poly.entity_id
_entity_poly.type
_entity_poly.pdbx_seq_one_letter_code
_entity_poly.pdbx_strand_id
1 'polypeptide(L)' 'MSRATYRFRSFVVRPDAEPDVEPVAYAMQCAVCGEFGPEEADATTASGWALVHLRGFPEHFTYRHVLRLPYRMVPGEWL' A
#
# COMPACT_ATOMS: atom_id res chain seq x y z
N MET A 1 -10.08 33.96 27.88
CA MET A 1 -10.11 32.54 27.46
C MET A 1 -11.40 32.33 26.68
N SER A 2 -11.32 32.02 25.39
CA SER A 2 -12.51 31.71 24.58
C SER A 2 -12.94 30.27 24.87
N ARG A 3 -14.24 30.08 25.13
CA ARG A 3 -14.84 28.76 25.28
C ARG A 3 -15.02 28.13 23.89
N ALA A 4 -14.48 26.93 23.70
CA ALA A 4 -14.75 26.11 22.51
C ALA A 4 -15.74 24.98 22.85
N THR A 5 -16.54 24.59 21.87
CA THR A 5 -17.47 23.45 21.99
C THR A 5 -17.08 22.42 20.93
N TYR A 6 -16.93 21.16 21.36
CA TYR A 6 -16.57 20.05 20.49
C TYR A 6 -17.75 19.07 20.36
N ARG A 7 -17.84 18.38 19.22
CA ARG A 7 -18.82 17.31 18.96
C ARG A 7 -18.14 16.09 18.35
N PHE A 8 -18.57 14.90 18.74
CA PHE A 8 -18.06 13.66 18.20
C PHE A 8 -18.76 13.30 16.88
N ARG A 9 -18.01 12.67 15.96
CA ARG A 9 -18.52 12.19 14.68
C ARG A 9 -17.98 10.79 14.43
N SER A 10 -18.80 9.93 13.85
CA SER A 10 -18.34 8.63 13.35
C SER A 10 -17.56 8.80 12.03
N PHE A 11 -16.65 7.87 11.75
CA PHE A 11 -15.89 7.81 10.52
C PHE A 11 -15.78 6.36 10.07
N VAL A 12 -15.72 6.14 8.76
CA VAL A 12 -15.48 4.83 8.17
C VAL A 12 -14.26 4.90 7.25
N VAL A 13 -13.40 3.88 7.33
CA VAL A 13 -12.26 3.76 6.42
C VAL A 13 -12.72 3.12 5.10
N ARG A 14 -12.33 3.70 3.97
CA ARG A 14 -12.71 3.22 2.62
C ARG A 14 -11.53 3.36 1.67
N PRO A 15 -11.40 2.49 0.64
CA PRO A 15 -10.46 2.75 -0.45
C PRO A 15 -10.72 4.13 -1.02
N ASP A 16 -9.65 4.85 -1.30
CA ASP A 16 -9.77 6.18 -1.86
C ASP A 16 -10.12 6.09 -3.35
N ALA A 17 -11.03 6.98 -3.77
CA ALA A 17 -11.60 7.04 -5.10
C ALA A 17 -11.73 8.51 -5.58
N GLU A 18 -11.03 9.45 -4.94
CA GLU A 18 -10.94 10.81 -5.44
C GLU A 18 -10.24 10.86 -6.80
N PRO A 19 -10.55 11.86 -7.65
CA PRO A 19 -9.96 11.95 -8.99
C PRO A 19 -8.42 12.08 -9.00
N ASP A 20 -7.84 12.55 -7.91
CA ASP A 20 -6.41 12.79 -7.70
C ASP A 20 -5.75 11.75 -6.76
N VAL A 21 -6.43 10.63 -6.49
CA VAL A 21 -5.90 9.55 -5.66
C VAL A 21 -4.56 9.02 -6.21
N GLU A 22 -3.65 8.68 -5.30
CA GLU A 22 -2.43 7.97 -5.67
C GLU A 22 -2.77 6.64 -6.39
N PRO A 23 -2.01 6.22 -7.41
CA PRO A 23 -2.23 4.94 -8.05
C PRO A 23 -2.04 3.75 -7.09
N VAL A 24 -2.77 2.68 -7.34
CA VAL A 24 -2.46 1.36 -6.76
C VAL A 24 -1.14 0.89 -7.33
N ALA A 25 -0.24 0.43 -6.48
CA ALA A 25 1.08 -0.07 -6.88
C ALA A 25 1.41 -1.40 -6.21
N TYR A 26 2.14 -2.24 -6.95
CA TYR A 26 2.60 -3.55 -6.53
C TYR A 26 4.11 -3.59 -6.61
N ALA A 27 4.77 -4.13 -5.59
CA ALA A 27 6.18 -4.43 -5.62
C ALA A 27 6.41 -5.83 -5.04
N MET A 28 7.51 -6.45 -5.45
CA MET A 28 8.00 -7.65 -4.78
C MET A 28 9.05 -7.27 -3.75
N GLN A 29 9.06 -7.96 -2.62
CA GLN A 29 10.12 -7.84 -1.62
C GLN A 29 10.73 -9.22 -1.36
N CYS A 30 12.06 -9.32 -1.38
CA CYS A 30 12.76 -10.50 -0.92
C CYS A 30 12.63 -10.65 0.59
N ALA A 31 12.19 -11.81 1.07
CA ALA A 31 12.05 -12.06 2.50
C ALA A 31 13.39 -12.33 3.22
N VAL A 32 14.43 -12.67 2.46
CA VAL A 32 15.76 -13.00 2.99
C VAL A 32 16.59 -11.75 3.23
N CYS A 33 16.74 -10.89 2.22
CA CYS A 33 17.54 -9.66 2.32
C CYS A 33 16.72 -8.37 2.49
N GLY A 34 15.40 -8.42 2.32
CA GLY A 34 14.52 -7.25 2.46
C GLY A 34 14.48 -6.32 1.26
N GLU A 35 15.24 -6.58 0.19
CA GLU A 35 15.28 -5.77 -1.02
C GLU A 35 13.93 -5.75 -1.74
N PHE A 36 13.58 -4.58 -2.28
CA PHE A 36 12.37 -4.35 -3.05
C PHE A 36 12.69 -4.29 -4.54
N GLY A 37 11.82 -4.91 -5.35
CA GLY A 37 11.70 -4.61 -6.76
C GLY A 37 11.05 -3.27 -7.02
N PRO A 38 11.02 -2.84 -8.29
CA PRO A 38 10.31 -1.63 -8.69
C PRO A 38 8.81 -1.74 -8.39
N GLU A 39 8.19 -0.58 -8.23
CA GLU A 39 6.74 -0.47 -8.15
C GLU A 39 6.13 -0.52 -9.54
N GLU A 40 5.13 -1.37 -9.69
CA GLU A 40 4.45 -1.64 -10.95
C GLU A 40 2.93 -1.50 -10.78
N ALA A 41 2.23 -1.22 -11.87
CA ALA A 41 0.78 -1.05 -11.86
C ALA A 41 0.01 -2.38 -11.68
N ASP A 42 0.67 -3.52 -11.86
CA ASP A 42 0.06 -4.84 -11.75
C ASP A 42 0.98 -5.86 -11.07
N ALA A 43 0.35 -6.84 -10.42
CA ALA A 43 1.05 -7.87 -9.66
C ALA A 43 1.88 -8.83 -10.53
N THR A 44 1.52 -9.04 -11.80
CA THR A 44 2.22 -9.99 -12.68
C THR A 44 3.57 -9.41 -13.08
N THR A 45 3.59 -8.14 -13.51
CA THR A 45 4.81 -7.41 -13.84
C THR A 45 5.73 -7.31 -12.63
N ALA A 46 5.21 -6.92 -11.46
CA ALA A 46 5.99 -6.88 -10.22
C ALA A 46 6.61 -8.25 -9.87
N SER A 47 5.87 -9.35 -10.08
CA SER A 47 6.37 -10.72 -9.82
C SER A 47 7.61 -11.07 -10.65
N GLY A 48 7.75 -10.49 -11.84
CA GLY A 48 8.89 -10.73 -12.73
C GLY A 48 10.24 -10.37 -12.11
N TRP A 49 10.28 -9.40 -11.19
CA TRP A 49 11.50 -9.01 -10.49
C TRP A 49 12.12 -10.17 -9.69
N ALA A 50 11.30 -11.06 -9.10
CA ALA A 50 11.82 -12.18 -8.31
C ALA A 50 12.73 -13.11 -9.12
N LEU A 51 12.44 -13.31 -10.42
CA LEU A 51 13.27 -14.12 -11.32
C LEU A 51 14.62 -13.45 -11.59
N VAL A 52 14.64 -12.12 -11.75
CA VAL A 52 15.86 -11.35 -11.94
C VAL A 52 16.69 -11.39 -10.65
N HIS A 53 16.04 -11.17 -9.50
CA HIS A 53 16.68 -11.21 -8.19
C HIS A 53 17.33 -12.58 -7.91
N LEU A 54 16.62 -13.68 -8.18
CA LEU A 54 17.14 -15.03 -7.97
C LEU A 54 18.42 -15.31 -8.77
N ARG A 55 18.58 -14.73 -9.97
CA ARG A 55 19.81 -14.88 -10.77
C ARG A 55 21.02 -14.24 -10.11
N GLY A 56 20.82 -13.14 -9.37
CA GLY A 56 21.88 -12.48 -8.59
C GLY A 56 22.10 -13.12 -7.22
N PHE A 57 21.07 -13.74 -6.64
CA PHE A 57 21.07 -14.32 -5.31
C PHE A 57 20.43 -15.73 -5.30
N PRO A 58 21.17 -16.77 -5.69
CA PRO A 58 20.61 -18.10 -5.95
C PRO A 58 19.96 -18.81 -4.76
N GLU A 59 20.17 -18.35 -3.53
CA GLU A 59 19.61 -18.94 -2.31
C GLU A 59 18.35 -18.21 -1.80
N HIS A 60 17.94 -17.12 -2.47
CA HIS A 60 16.83 -16.29 -2.01
C HIS A 60 15.49 -16.82 -2.56
N PHE A 61 14.94 -17.88 -1.97
CA PHE A 61 13.73 -18.54 -2.51
C PHE A 61 12.40 -18.00 -1.96
N THR A 62 12.42 -17.04 -1.04
CA THR A 62 11.22 -16.56 -0.35
C THR A 62 10.98 -15.09 -0.65
N TYR A 63 9.79 -14.77 -1.13
CA TYR A 63 9.37 -13.43 -1.55
C TYR A 63 7.95 -13.14 -1.07
N ARG A 64 7.59 -11.86 -1.01
CA ARG A 64 6.22 -11.39 -0.73
C ARG A 64 5.84 -10.27 -1.69
N HIS A 65 4.56 -10.23 -2.06
CA HIS A 65 3.96 -9.06 -2.68
C HIS A 65 3.73 -7.98 -1.63
N VAL A 66 4.03 -6.74 -2.00
CA VAL A 66 3.74 -5.54 -1.23
C VAL A 66 2.82 -4.67 -2.07
N LEU A 67 1.61 -4.45 -1.56
CA LEU A 67 0.56 -3.66 -2.20
C LEU A 67 0.48 -2.29 -1.52
N ARG A 68 0.55 -1.23 -2.32
CA ARG A 68 0.05 0.09 -1.93
C ARG A 68 -1.35 0.27 -2.49
N LEU A 69 -2.31 0.42 -1.58
CA LEU A 69 -3.69 0.75 -1.90
C LEU A 69 -4.07 1.96 -1.03
N PRO A 70 -4.35 3.14 -1.61
CA PRO A 70 -4.74 4.31 -0.83
C PRO A 70 -6.12 4.16 -0.19
N TYR A 71 -6.25 4.67 1.03
CA TYR A 71 -7.49 4.69 1.79
C TYR A 71 -7.71 6.08 2.39
N ARG A 72 -8.97 6.40 2.64
CA ARG A 72 -9.38 7.64 3.30
C ARG A 72 -10.39 7.38 4.41
N MET A 73 -10.50 8.35 5.31
CA MET A 73 -11.57 8.44 6.29
C MET A 73 -12.76 9.17 5.66
N VAL A 74 -13.93 8.52 5.61
CA VAL A 74 -15.19 9.12 5.17
C VAL A 74 -16.00 9.47 6.42
N PRO A 75 -16.41 10.74 6.60
CA PRO A 75 -17.13 11.16 7.79
C PRO A 75 -18.58 10.69 7.74
N GLY A 76 -19.04 10.06 8.82
CA GLY A 76 -20.38 9.52 8.99
C GLY A 76 -21.31 10.44 9.78
N GLU A 77 -22.22 9.84 10.55
CA GLU A 77 -23.15 10.55 11.43
C GLU A 77 -22.43 11.24 12.60
N TRP A 78 -22.98 12.37 13.02
CA TRP A 78 -22.58 13.01 14.26
C TRP A 78 -23.18 12.28 15.45
N LEU A 79 -22.36 12.04 16.48
CA LEU A 79 -22.78 11.43 17.74
C LEU A 79 -23.32 12.49 18.71
#